data_AF-A0A413RRB4-F1
#
_entry.id   AF-A0A413RRB4-F1
#
_cell.length_a   1.000
_cell.length_b   1.000
_cell.length_c   1.000
_cell.angle_alpha   90.00
_cell.angle_beta   90.00
_cell.angle_gamma   90.00
#
_symmetry.space_group_name_H-M   'P 1'
#
loop_
_entity.id
_entity.type
_entity.pdbx_description
1 polymer ?
#
loop_
_entity_poly.entity_id
_entity_poly.type
_entity_poly.pdbx_seq_one_letter_code
_entity_poly.pdbx_strand_id
1 'polypeptide(L)'
;MSVETPLPSAKDVRELVEGLVGRDVNVATGGAMVDPALGALTGVYVDRRLALVALVILDVPLAAHIGASLGLVPARTAAEAAELGELTPALSENAGEVLNVMASLFNAEDAPHVRLDRVYQPGDPLPADVA
;
A
#
# COMPACT_ATOMS: atom_id res chain seq x y z
N MET A 1 -14.94 -6.46 -8.51
CA MET A 1 -14.66 -7.13 -7.22
C MET A 1 -14.89 -8.61 -7.41
N SER A 2 -13.85 -9.45 -7.31
CA SER A 2 -14.08 -10.89 -7.23
C SER A 2 -14.83 -11.14 -5.93
N VAL A 3 -15.91 -11.92 -5.99
CA VAL A 3 -16.71 -12.27 -4.80
C VAL A 3 -15.85 -13.03 -3.76
N GLU A 4 -14.70 -13.55 -4.20
CA GLU A 4 -13.78 -14.37 -3.42
C GLU A 4 -12.74 -13.57 -2.61
N THR A 5 -12.44 -12.31 -2.96
CA THR A 5 -11.47 -11.48 -2.23
C THR A 5 -12.14 -10.18 -1.76
N PRO A 6 -12.81 -10.18 -0.59
CA PRO A 6 -13.48 -8.99 -0.08
C PRO A 6 -12.48 -7.88 0.26
N LEU A 7 -12.92 -6.63 0.13
CA LEU A 7 -12.15 -5.49 0.63
C LEU A 7 -12.09 -5.55 2.17
N PRO A 8 -10.93 -5.25 2.78
CA PRO A 8 -10.82 -5.22 4.23
C PRO A 8 -11.65 -4.08 4.82
N SER A 9 -12.10 -4.24 6.06
CA SER A 9 -12.81 -3.16 6.75
C SER A 9 -11.83 -2.06 7.16
N ALA A 10 -12.35 -0.83 7.34
CA ALA A 10 -11.54 0.28 7.87
C ALA A 10 -10.94 -0.04 9.25
N LYS A 11 -11.61 -0.90 10.03
CA LYS A 11 -11.11 -1.38 11.31
C LYS A 11 -9.87 -2.27 11.12
N ASP A 12 -9.92 -3.24 10.20
CA ASP A 12 -8.80 -4.17 9.97
C ASP A 12 -7.57 -3.43 9.44
N VAL A 13 -7.80 -2.47 8.51
CA VAL A 13 -6.74 -1.60 8.00
C VAL A 13 -6.11 -0.78 9.14
N ARG A 14 -6.94 -0.19 10.02
CA ARG A 14 -6.44 0.58 11.17
C ARG A 14 -5.59 -0.30 12.09
N GLU A 15 -6.12 -1.45 12.52
CA GLU A 15 -5.43 -2.35 13.45
C GLU A 15 -4.07 -2.81 12.89
N LEU A 16 -4.01 -3.14 11.60
CA LEU A 16 -2.76 -3.51 10.93
C LEU A 16 -1.77 -2.33 10.86
N VAL A 17 -2.22 -1.16 10.42
CA VAL A 17 -1.35 0.00 10.27
C VAL A 17 -0.85 0.49 11.62
N GLU A 18 -1.70 0.60 12.64
CA GLU A 18 -1.31 0.97 14.01
C GLU A 18 -0.26 0.01 14.58
N GLY A 19 -0.42 -1.30 14.35
CA GLY A 19 0.56 -2.31 14.73
C GLY A 19 1.92 -2.13 14.05
N LEU A 20 1.94 -1.66 12.79
CA LEU A 20 3.17 -1.39 12.04
C LEU A 20 3.83 -0.06 12.44
N VAL A 21 3.06 1.00 12.65
CA VAL A 21 3.60 2.35 12.89
C VAL A 21 3.77 2.69 14.38
N GLY A 22 3.24 1.86 15.28
CA GLY A 22 3.35 1.99 16.73
C GLY A 22 2.65 3.23 17.31
N ARG A 23 1.62 3.73 16.63
CA ARG A 23 0.86 4.94 17.01
C ARG A 23 -0.57 4.86 16.48
N ASP A 24 -1.45 5.65 17.08
CA ASP A 24 -2.86 5.73 16.67
C ASP A 24 -2.98 6.28 15.24
N VAL A 25 -3.89 5.68 14.46
CA VAL A 25 -4.18 6.09 13.08
C VAL A 25 -5.69 6.21 12.88
N ASN A 26 -6.12 7.30 12.25
CA ASN A 26 -7.51 7.44 11.82
C ASN A 26 -7.67 6.90 10.39
N VAL A 27 -8.60 5.96 10.20
CA VAL A 27 -8.93 5.39 8.89
C VAL A 27 -10.39 5.71 8.58
N ALA A 28 -10.60 6.42 7.46
CA ALA A 28 -11.91 6.76 6.94
C ALA A 28 -12.15 6.11 5.57
N THR A 29 -13.41 5.82 5.26
CA THR A 29 -13.83 5.34 3.93
C THR A 29 -14.41 6.49 3.10
N GLY A 30 -14.44 6.34 1.78
CA GLY A 30 -14.99 7.36 0.86
C GLY A 30 -14.04 8.53 0.59
N GLY A 31 -12.73 8.33 0.76
CA GLY A 31 -11.71 9.30 0.35
C GLY A 31 -11.66 9.52 -1.17
N ALA A 32 -10.93 10.55 -1.60
CA ALA A 32 -10.66 10.77 -3.02
C ALA A 32 -9.89 9.58 -3.61
N MET A 33 -10.20 9.23 -4.85
CA MET A 33 -9.45 8.19 -5.56
C MET A 33 -8.04 8.71 -5.87
N VAL A 34 -7.04 7.85 -5.64
CA VAL A 34 -5.67 8.08 -6.10
C VAL A 34 -5.53 7.39 -7.44
N ASP A 35 -5.19 8.15 -8.48
CA ASP A 35 -4.86 7.62 -9.79
C ASP A 35 -3.38 7.20 -9.79
N PRO A 36 -3.06 5.90 -9.89
CA PRO A 36 -1.68 5.44 -9.82
C PRO A 36 -0.86 5.89 -11.04
N ALA A 37 -1.50 6.19 -12.18
CA ALA A 37 -0.82 6.72 -13.36
C ALA A 37 -0.36 8.19 -13.18
N LEU A 38 -0.91 8.90 -12.19
CA LEU A 38 -0.46 10.24 -11.80
C LEU A 38 0.68 10.23 -10.76
N GLY A 39 1.14 9.05 -10.34
CA GLY A 39 2.26 8.88 -9.42
C GLY A 39 1.81 8.41 -8.03
N ALA A 40 1.88 7.10 -7.81
CA ALA A 40 1.62 6.48 -6.52
C ALA A 40 2.42 5.19 -6.36
N LEU A 41 2.72 4.82 -5.12
CA LEU A 41 3.28 3.50 -4.81
C LEU A 41 2.15 2.47 -4.93
N THR A 42 2.29 1.53 -5.87
CA THR A 42 1.20 0.62 -6.24
C THR A 42 1.60 -0.83 -6.02
N GLY A 43 0.98 -1.49 -5.03
CA GLY A 43 1.12 -2.92 -4.78
C GLY A 43 0.09 -3.72 -5.58
N VAL A 44 0.57 -4.69 -6.36
CA VAL A 44 -0.25 -5.65 -7.11
C VAL A 44 -0.30 -6.98 -6.38
N TYR A 45 -1.50 -7.47 -6.12
CA TYR A 45 -1.73 -8.70 -5.36
C TYR A 45 -2.38 -9.75 -6.23
N VAL A 46 -1.85 -10.97 -6.14
CA VAL A 46 -2.29 -12.11 -6.95
C VAL A 46 -2.71 -13.29 -6.09
N ASP A 47 -3.60 -14.12 -6.64
CA ASP A 47 -3.95 -15.42 -6.08
C ASP A 47 -2.92 -16.51 -6.45
N ARG A 48 -3.21 -17.76 -6.06
CA ARG A 48 -2.35 -18.92 -6.40
C ARG A 48 -2.26 -19.22 -7.90
N ARG A 49 -3.15 -18.67 -8.73
CA ARG A 49 -3.15 -18.81 -10.19
C ARG A 49 -2.43 -17.65 -10.88
N LEU A 50 -1.82 -16.74 -10.10
CA LEU A 50 -1.21 -15.50 -10.58
C LEU A 50 -2.22 -14.53 -11.22
N ALA A 51 -3.51 -14.68 -10.91
CA ALA A 51 -4.52 -13.72 -11.32
C ALA A 51 -4.46 -12.49 -10.40
N LEU A 52 -4.46 -11.29 -10.98
CA LEU A 52 -4.59 -10.04 -10.24
C LEU A 52 -5.96 -10.01 -9.55
N VAL A 53 -5.96 -9.90 -8.23
CA VAL A 53 -7.19 -9.92 -7.41
C VAL A 53 -7.38 -8.66 -6.57
N ALA A 54 -6.31 -7.93 -6.26
CA ALA A 54 -6.38 -6.67 -5.52
C ALA A 54 -5.22 -5.73 -5.87
N LEU A 55 -5.47 -4.44 -5.63
CA LEU A 55 -4.47 -3.38 -5.67
C LEU A 55 -4.49 -2.65 -4.31
N VAL A 56 -3.33 -2.24 -3.83
CA VAL A 56 -3.20 -1.27 -2.74
C VAL A 56 -2.34 -0.13 -3.25
N ILE A 57 -2.88 1.09 -3.19
CA ILE A 57 -2.28 2.29 -3.76
C ILE A 57 -2.06 3.28 -2.62
N LEU A 58 -0.82 3.74 -2.47
CA LEU A 58 -0.45 4.80 -1.54
C LEU A 58 0.02 6.01 -2.35
N ASP A 59 -0.58 7.17 -2.10
CA ASP A 59 0.01 8.41 -2.59
C ASP A 59 1.41 8.62 -1.98
N VAL A 60 2.21 9.47 -2.62
CA VAL A 60 3.59 9.69 -2.17
C VAL A 60 3.68 10.17 -0.72
N PRO A 61 2.86 11.14 -0.26
CA PRO A 61 2.89 11.55 1.14
C PRO A 61 2.64 10.41 2.14
N LEU A 62 1.63 9.56 1.89
CA LEU A 62 1.31 8.42 2.75
C LEU A 62 2.42 7.38 2.72
N ALA A 63 2.91 7.01 1.52
CA ALA A 63 4.00 6.06 1.35
C ALA A 63 5.27 6.53 2.08
N ALA A 64 5.64 7.81 1.93
CA ALA A 64 6.81 8.38 2.59
C ALA A 64 6.72 8.30 4.12
N HIS A 65 5.58 8.66 4.71
CA HIS A 65 5.42 8.67 6.17
C HIS A 65 5.28 7.28 6.76
N ILE A 66 4.59 6.37 6.08
CA ILE A 66 4.49 4.96 6.48
C ILE A 66 5.86 4.29 6.40
N GLY A 67 6.57 4.44 5.29
CA GLY A 67 7.90 3.89 5.10
C GLY A 67 8.92 4.46 6.09
N ALA A 68 8.84 5.76 6.39
CA ALA A 68 9.68 6.36 7.42
C ALA A 68 9.37 5.83 8.82
N SER A 69 8.10 5.59 9.12
CA SER A 69 7.68 5.07 10.42
C SER A 69 8.17 3.65 10.64
N LEU A 70 8.05 2.77 9.63
CA LEU A 70 8.54 1.40 9.71
C LEU A 70 10.07 1.35 9.84
N GLY A 71 10.78 2.12 9.00
CA GLY A 71 12.24 2.12 8.97
C GLY A 71 12.92 3.05 9.97
N LEU A 72 12.16 3.65 10.90
CA LEU A 72 12.66 4.62 11.89
C LEU A 72 13.44 5.80 11.26
N VAL A 73 13.03 6.21 10.06
CA VAL A 73 13.62 7.34 9.33
C VAL A 73 13.07 8.65 9.92
N PRO A 74 13.88 9.72 10.04
CA PRO A 74 13.40 11.01 10.52
C PRO A 74 12.21 11.53 9.72
N ALA A 75 11.19 12.06 10.42
CA ALA A 75 9.98 12.61 9.80
C ALA A 75 10.27 13.72 8.78
N ARG A 76 11.36 14.49 8.97
CA ARG A 76 11.80 15.50 7.99
C ARG A 76 12.07 14.90 6.62
N THR A 77 12.70 13.72 6.55
CA THR A 77 12.99 13.05 5.28
C THR A 77 11.71 12.59 4.58
N ALA A 78 10.70 12.16 5.34
CA ALA A 78 9.38 11.85 4.77
C ALA A 78 8.67 13.09 4.24
N ALA A 79 8.75 14.22 4.96
CA ALA A 79 8.17 15.48 4.53
C ALA A 79 8.82 16.00 3.25
N GLU A 80 10.15 15.96 3.16
CA GLU A 80 10.90 16.34 1.95
C GLU A 80 10.51 15.46 0.74
N ALA A 81 10.41 14.14 0.93
CA ALA A 81 9.93 13.22 -0.11
C ALA A 81 8.49 13.51 -0.56
N ALA A 82 7.60 13.82 0.39
CA ALA A 82 6.22 14.18 0.11
C ALA A 82 6.10 15.49 -0.69
N GLU A 83 6.91 16.50 -0.37
CA GLU A 83 6.96 17.78 -1.08
C GLU A 83 7.51 17.61 -2.51
N LEU A 84 8.50 16.75 -2.69
CA LEU A 84 9.10 16.48 -4.00
C LEU A 84 8.22 15.57 -4.88
N GLY A 85 7.27 14.83 -4.29
CA GLY A 85 6.49 13.83 -5.02
C GLY A 85 7.31 12.60 -5.40
N GLU A 86 8.44 12.35 -4.73
CA GLU A 86 9.36 11.26 -5.02
C GLU A 86 9.78 10.54 -3.74
N LEU A 87 9.82 9.21 -3.77
CA LEU A 87 10.32 8.40 -2.66
C LEU A 87 11.82 8.17 -2.81
N THR A 88 12.56 8.34 -1.72
CA THR A 88 13.95 7.85 -1.67
C THR A 88 13.94 6.31 -1.68
N PRO A 89 15.04 5.65 -2.11
CA PRO A 89 15.11 4.19 -2.13
C PRO A 89 14.77 3.54 -0.78
N ALA A 90 15.26 4.12 0.32
CA ALA A 90 14.97 3.63 1.67
C ALA A 90 13.48 3.77 2.04
N LEU A 91 12.85 4.91 1.73
CA LEU A 91 11.42 5.08 2.01
C LEU A 91 10.56 4.15 1.16
N SER A 92 10.93 3.98 -0.11
CA SER A 92 10.27 3.07 -1.04
C SER A 92 10.36 1.61 -0.58
N GLU A 93 11.55 1.14 -0.20
CA GLU A 93 11.75 -0.22 0.30
C GLU A 93 10.89 -0.49 1.55
N ASN A 94 10.96 0.41 2.55
CA ASN A 94 10.16 0.28 3.77
C ASN A 94 8.65 0.33 3.48
N ALA A 95 8.19 1.21 2.59
CA ALA A 95 6.79 1.26 2.20
C ALA A 95 6.35 -0.02 1.45
N GLY A 96 7.26 -0.60 0.66
CA GLY A 96 7.08 -1.90 0.03
C GLY A 96 6.92 -3.04 1.03
N GLU A 97 7.68 -3.03 2.13
CA GLU A 97 7.47 -3.99 3.24
C GLU A 97 6.09 -3.85 3.87
N VAL A 98 5.60 -2.61 4.05
CA VAL A 98 4.23 -2.38 4.53
C VAL A 98 3.19 -2.95 3.57
N LEU A 99 3.33 -2.71 2.25
CA LEU A 99 2.47 -3.33 1.24
C LEU A 99 2.52 -4.87 1.34
N ASN A 100 3.70 -5.44 1.57
CA ASN A 100 3.81 -6.88 1.73
C ASN A 100 3.04 -7.40 2.95
N VAL A 101 3.09 -6.68 4.08
CA VAL A 101 2.30 -7.03 5.27
C VAL A 101 0.79 -6.84 5.04
N MET A 102 0.39 -5.81 4.29
CA MET A 102 -1.01 -5.57 3.91
C MET A 102 -1.63 -6.71 3.11
N ALA A 103 -0.84 -7.62 2.50
CA ALA A 103 -1.36 -8.83 1.88
C ALA A 103 -2.21 -9.68 2.85
N SER A 104 -1.88 -9.64 4.14
CA SER A 104 -2.64 -10.36 5.18
C SER A 104 -4.10 -9.91 5.29
N LEU A 105 -4.43 -8.67 4.93
CA LEU A 105 -5.79 -8.12 4.94
C LEU A 105 -6.73 -8.84 3.97
N PHE A 106 -6.18 -9.46 2.93
CA PHE A 106 -6.94 -10.17 1.90
C PHE A 106 -7.09 -11.67 2.19
N ASN A 107 -6.40 -12.18 3.22
CA ASN A 107 -6.38 -13.60 3.57
C ASN A 107 -7.42 -13.93 4.67
N ALA A 108 -8.70 -13.60 4.40
CA ALA A 108 -9.80 -13.96 5.28
C ALA A 108 -10.07 -15.49 5.29
N GLU A 109 -10.79 -15.95 6.31
CA GLU A 109 -11.25 -17.35 6.38
C GLU A 109 -12.09 -17.67 5.12
N ASP A 110 -11.79 -18.82 4.49
CA ASP A 110 -12.36 -19.27 3.21
C ASP A 110 -12.08 -18.41 1.96
N ALA A 111 -11.25 -17.35 2.05
CA ALA A 111 -10.80 -16.59 0.88
C ALA A 111 -9.59 -17.28 0.19
N PRO A 112 -9.41 -17.11 -1.14
CA PRO A 112 -8.20 -17.53 -1.83
C PRO A 112 -6.97 -16.90 -1.19
N HIS A 113 -5.87 -17.65 -1.11
CA HIS A 113 -4.62 -17.09 -0.59
C HIS A 113 -4.07 -16.02 -1.53
N VAL A 114 -3.87 -14.82 -0.99
CA VAL A 114 -3.38 -13.64 -1.71
C VAL A 114 -1.98 -13.30 -1.22
N ARG A 115 -1.10 -12.97 -2.17
CA ARG A 115 0.24 -12.43 -1.89
C ARG A 115 0.52 -11.18 -2.71
N LEU A 116 1.44 -10.35 -2.22
CA LEU A 116 2.03 -9.29 -3.04
C LEU A 116 2.87 -9.93 -4.16
N ASP A 117 2.66 -9.49 -5.39
CA ASP A 117 3.43 -9.92 -6.56
C ASP A 117 4.48 -8.88 -6.99
N ARG A 118 4.06 -7.62 -7.05
CA ARG A 118 4.89 -6.53 -7.54
C ARG A 118 4.53 -5.22 -6.85
N VAL A 119 5.53 -4.37 -6.69
CA VAL A 119 5.36 -2.96 -6.32
C VAL A 119 5.87 -2.11 -7.47
N TYR A 120 5.03 -1.20 -7.94
CA TYR A 120 5.41 -0.14 -8.88
C TYR A 120 5.70 1.14 -8.11
N GLN A 121 6.78 1.81 -8.48
CA GLN A 121 7.19 3.08 -7.92
C GLN A 121 6.32 4.22 -8.47
N PRO A 122 6.19 5.34 -7.74
CA PRO A 122 5.62 6.56 -8.31
C PRO A 122 6.33 6.92 -9.62
N GLY A 123 5.56 7.03 -10.72
CA GLY A 123 6.07 7.35 -12.04
C GLY A 123 6.52 6.16 -12.90
N ASP A 124 6.50 4.93 -12.38
CA ASP A 124 6.73 3.74 -13.19
C ASP A 124 5.61 3.58 -14.25
N PRO A 125 5.95 3.07 -15.46
CA PRO A 125 4.92 2.71 -16.43
C PRO A 125 4.08 1.54 -15.91
N LEU A 126 2.76 1.75 -15.84
CA LEU A 126 1.81 0.76 -15.36
C LEU A 126 1.19 -0.05 -16.52
N PRO A 127 1.02 -1.37 -16.36
CA PRO A 127 0.20 -2.18 -17.27
C PRO A 127 -1.26 -1.73 -17.32
N ALA A 128 -1.96 -2.06 -18.41
CA ALA A 128 -3.35 -1.64 -18.63
C ALA A 128 -4.37 -2.26 -17.64
N ASP A 129 -4.01 -3.34 -16.96
CA ASP A 129 -4.80 -3.98 -15.90
C ASP A 129 -4.48 -3.41 -14.50
N VAL A 130 -3.55 -2.46 -14.41
CA VAL A 130 -3.16 -1.74 -13.18
C VAL A 130 -3.49 -0.23 -13.27
N ALA A 131 -3.46 0.35 -14.48
CA ALA A 131 -3.74 1.75 -14.78
C ALA A 131 -5.23 2.04 -15.03
#